data_AF-A0A833E2C2-F1
#
_entry.id   AF-A0A833E2C2-F1
#
_cell.length_a   1.000
_cell.length_b   1.000
_cell.length_c   1.000
_cell.angle_alpha   90.00
_cell.angle_beta   90.00
_cell.angle_gamma   90.00
#
_symmetry.space_group_name_H-M   'P 1'
#
loop_
_entity.id
_entity.type
_entity.pdbx_description
1 polymer ?
#
loop_
_entity_poly.entity_id
_entity_poly.type
_entity_poly.pdbx_seq_one_letter_code
_entity_poly.pdbx_strand_id
1 'polypeptide(L)'
;KQIGVDAIVHIGHAVYPLCPQSMSKEKVEVYYVPGYYVENMEAHVNEIVCCVGSSKRVAIAYVVQHKQLVDMLVQVLGSRLVLAEQILGCWYGRLPQVYDQIDKLIVIGGGWFHVLGLCLAIGDCSKILIFDPFDNRRHCVNVCEQCRKLLMKRLWLLEELRSKSLKRVAVVIGLKTCQFRQTMVEHVKKILELHRVNYDLYVNIEMSREKLLNMEPWKYDAIVVTSCPRLAIDDYGDVKPPLLTPGELKYVLGLVERYVFPW
;
A
#
# COMPACT_ATOMS: atom_id res chain seq x y z
N LYS A 1 18.52 22.12 3.94
CA LYS A 1 18.28 23.53 3.52
C LYS A 1 18.21 24.51 4.69
N GLN A 2 17.25 24.41 5.62
CA GLN A 2 17.11 25.37 6.73
C GLN A 2 18.36 25.45 7.62
N ILE A 3 19.04 24.32 7.82
CA ILE A 3 20.30 24.22 8.57
C ILE A 3 21.54 24.23 7.67
N GLY A 4 21.42 24.67 6.41
CA GLY A 4 22.58 24.85 5.52
C GLY A 4 23.31 23.57 5.05
N VAL A 5 22.74 22.38 5.23
CA VAL A 5 23.36 21.13 4.74
C VAL A 5 23.44 21.06 3.21
N ASP A 6 24.55 20.49 2.72
CA ASP A 6 24.81 20.23 1.29
C ASP A 6 24.07 19.00 0.77
N ALA A 7 23.92 17.97 1.62
CA ALA A 7 23.28 16.70 1.25
C ALA A 7 22.56 16.03 2.44
N ILE A 8 21.69 15.08 2.12
CA ILE A 8 21.00 14.19 3.07
C ILE A 8 21.36 12.74 2.76
N VAL A 9 21.81 11.98 3.76
CA VAL A 9 21.94 10.51 3.65
C VAL A 9 20.69 9.87 4.21
N HIS A 10 19.87 9.27 3.34
CA HIS A 10 18.61 8.63 3.70
C HIS A 10 18.79 7.13 3.85
N ILE A 11 18.90 6.67 5.09
CA ILE A 11 19.21 5.27 5.41
C ILE A 11 17.93 4.43 5.49
N GLY A 12 17.99 3.19 5.02
CA GLY A 12 16.96 2.16 5.18
C GLY A 12 15.96 2.05 4.04
N HIS A 13 15.90 3.02 3.12
CA HIS A 13 14.92 3.04 2.03
C HIS A 13 15.57 3.27 0.67
N ALA A 14 14.91 2.77 -0.38
CA ALA A 14 15.17 3.19 -1.75
C ALA A 14 14.36 4.45 -2.10
N VAL A 15 14.66 5.05 -3.26
CA VAL A 15 13.92 6.17 -3.83
C VAL A 15 12.42 5.82 -3.93
N TYR A 16 11.55 6.75 -3.53
CA TYR A 16 10.11 6.53 -3.56
C TYR A 16 9.56 6.55 -5.01
N PRO A 17 8.92 5.48 -5.49
CA PRO A 17 8.53 5.36 -6.90
C PRO A 17 7.54 6.43 -7.40
N LEU A 18 6.64 6.91 -6.53
CA LEU A 18 5.63 7.91 -6.90
C LEU A 18 6.13 9.36 -6.76
N CYS A 19 7.40 9.55 -6.39
CA CYS A 19 8.02 10.85 -6.16
C CYS A 19 9.54 10.69 -6.28
N PRO A 20 10.03 10.41 -7.49
CA PRO A 20 11.46 10.33 -7.74
C PRO A 20 12.11 11.69 -7.41
N GLN A 21 13.40 11.69 -7.08
CA GLN A 21 14.13 12.92 -6.71
C GLN A 21 14.02 14.04 -7.75
N SER A 22 13.90 13.69 -9.03
CA SER A 22 13.66 14.62 -10.14
C SER A 22 12.36 15.41 -10.01
N MET A 23 11.38 14.88 -9.26
CA MET A 23 10.13 15.55 -8.93
C MET A 23 10.17 16.30 -7.60
N SER A 24 11.22 16.11 -6.80
CA SER A 24 11.38 16.87 -5.57
C SER A 24 11.77 18.31 -5.92
N LYS A 25 11.05 19.30 -5.39
CA LYS A 25 11.42 20.72 -5.51
C LYS A 25 12.59 21.09 -4.58
N GLU A 26 13.15 20.09 -3.89
CA GLU A 26 14.21 20.27 -2.92
C GLU A 26 15.55 20.35 -3.65
N LYS A 27 16.28 21.44 -3.40
CA LYS A 27 17.61 21.69 -3.97
C LYS A 27 18.75 20.97 -3.21
N VAL A 28 18.41 20.08 -2.28
CA VAL A 28 19.40 19.37 -1.46
C VAL A 28 19.56 17.97 -2.03
N GLU A 29 20.79 17.57 -2.33
CA GLU A 29 21.05 16.23 -2.84
C GLU A 29 20.71 15.19 -1.77
N VAL A 30 20.05 14.11 -2.18
CA VAL A 30 19.70 13.01 -1.28
C VAL A 30 20.39 11.75 -1.75
N TYR A 31 21.13 11.09 -0.88
CA TYR A 31 21.78 9.81 -1.13
C TYR A 31 21.00 8.72 -0.40
N TYR A 32 20.29 7.89 -1.16
CA TYR A 32 19.54 6.77 -0.59
C TYR A 32 20.46 5.58 -0.35
N VAL A 33 20.46 5.06 0.89
CA VAL A 33 21.22 3.87 1.29
C VAL A 33 20.22 2.83 1.78
N PRO A 34 19.74 1.93 0.91
CA PRO A 34 18.80 0.89 1.31
C PRO A 34 19.43 -0.05 2.34
N GLY A 35 18.65 -0.45 3.35
CA GLY A 35 19.09 -1.47 4.32
C GLY A 35 18.72 -2.85 3.81
N TYR A 36 19.70 -3.70 3.51
CA TYR A 36 19.48 -5.06 3.02
C TYR A 36 19.59 -6.10 4.14
N TYR A 37 18.77 -7.14 4.04
CA TYR A 37 18.84 -8.33 4.88
C TYR A 37 19.55 -9.45 4.12
N VAL A 38 20.60 -10.01 4.71
CA VAL A 38 21.56 -10.90 4.01
C VAL A 38 21.77 -12.25 4.70
N GLU A 39 21.02 -12.56 5.76
CA GLU A 39 21.17 -13.84 6.44
C GLU A 39 20.40 -14.95 5.71
N ASN A 40 20.95 -16.16 5.76
CA ASN A 40 20.31 -17.40 5.28
C ASN A 40 19.79 -17.35 3.83
N MET A 41 20.36 -16.50 2.96
CA MET A 41 19.76 -16.21 1.66
C MET A 41 19.64 -17.45 0.77
N GLU A 42 20.63 -18.36 0.76
CA GLU A 42 20.58 -19.60 -0.02
C GLU A 42 19.44 -20.52 0.44
N ALA A 43 19.24 -20.64 1.75
CA ALA A 43 18.13 -21.41 2.32
C ALA A 43 16.78 -20.81 1.90
N HIS A 44 16.65 -19.49 2.00
CA HIS A 44 15.44 -18.78 1.58
C HIS A 44 15.16 -18.93 0.08
N VAL A 45 16.19 -18.92 -0.78
CA VAL A 45 16.01 -19.23 -2.22
C VAL A 45 15.42 -20.62 -2.41
N ASN A 46 16.01 -21.63 -1.77
CA ASN A 46 15.54 -23.01 -1.90
C ASN A 46 14.09 -23.16 -1.44
N GLU A 47 13.73 -22.54 -0.31
CA GLU A 47 12.36 -22.57 0.22
C GLU A 47 11.36 -21.88 -0.70
N ILE A 48 11.70 -20.71 -1.23
CA ILE A 48 10.85 -19.99 -2.18
C ILE A 48 10.69 -20.80 -3.48
N VAL A 49 11.76 -21.41 -3.98
CA VAL A 49 11.71 -22.30 -5.16
C VAL A 49 10.81 -23.51 -4.91
N CYS A 50 10.88 -24.10 -3.71
CA CYS A 50 9.96 -25.16 -3.28
C CYS A 50 8.51 -24.68 -3.26
N CYS A 51 8.23 -23.49 -2.71
CA CYS A 51 6.90 -22.90 -2.72
C CYS A 51 6.40 -22.63 -4.15
N VAL A 52 7.30 -22.20 -5.04
CA VAL A 52 7.00 -21.98 -6.45
C VAL A 52 6.57 -23.30 -7.10
N GLY A 53 7.21 -24.42 -6.76
CA GLY A 53 6.83 -25.76 -7.22
C GLY A 53 6.94 -25.89 -8.73
N SER A 54 5.92 -26.44 -9.39
CA SER A 54 5.87 -26.64 -10.84
C SER A 54 5.31 -25.44 -11.65
N SER A 55 4.99 -24.31 -10.99
CA SER A 55 4.42 -23.13 -11.65
C SER A 55 5.34 -22.57 -12.75
N LYS A 56 4.82 -22.34 -13.95
CA LYS A 56 5.64 -21.94 -15.11
C LYS A 56 5.81 -20.43 -15.22
N ARG A 57 4.82 -19.67 -14.75
CA ARG A 57 4.79 -18.21 -14.79
C ARG A 57 4.66 -17.67 -13.37
N VAL A 58 5.72 -17.05 -12.88
CA VAL A 58 5.87 -16.64 -11.48
C VAL A 58 6.09 -15.14 -11.40
N ALA A 59 5.45 -14.47 -10.46
CA ALA A 59 5.82 -13.14 -10.05
C ALA A 59 6.40 -13.15 -8.63
N ILE A 60 7.36 -12.25 -8.39
CA ILE A 60 7.93 -11.99 -7.08
C ILE A 60 7.63 -10.54 -6.71
N ALA A 61 7.03 -10.33 -5.56
CA ALA A 61 6.88 -9.02 -4.95
C ALA A 61 7.77 -8.96 -3.72
N TYR A 62 8.43 -7.84 -3.44
CA TYR A 62 9.33 -7.75 -2.29
C TYR A 62 9.42 -6.35 -1.69
N VAL A 63 9.69 -6.27 -0.39
CA VAL A 63 10.11 -5.02 0.25
C VAL A 63 11.62 -4.81 0.06
N VAL A 64 12.06 -3.55 0.06
CA VAL A 64 13.44 -3.15 -0.30
C VAL A 64 14.55 -3.96 0.39
N GLN A 65 14.32 -4.40 1.63
CA GLN A 65 15.28 -5.17 2.42
C GLN A 65 15.68 -6.49 1.77
N HIS A 66 14.82 -7.08 0.94
CA HIS A 66 15.05 -8.39 0.32
C HIS A 66 15.49 -8.31 -1.14
N LYS A 67 15.91 -7.14 -1.62
CA LYS A 67 16.35 -6.94 -3.01
C LYS A 67 17.43 -7.94 -3.43
N GLN A 68 18.44 -8.16 -2.59
CA GLN A 68 19.55 -9.06 -2.90
C GLN A 68 19.11 -10.53 -2.98
N LEU A 69 18.21 -10.96 -2.08
CA LEU A 69 17.58 -12.28 -2.17
C LEU A 69 16.81 -12.45 -3.49
N VAL A 70 16.08 -11.41 -3.90
CA VAL A 70 15.35 -11.42 -5.18
C VAL A 70 16.28 -11.45 -6.38
N ASP A 71 17.42 -10.78 -6.33
CA ASP A 71 18.41 -10.86 -7.41
C ASP A 71 18.91 -12.28 -7.64
N MET A 72 19.08 -13.07 -6.57
CA MET A 72 19.40 -14.49 -6.70
C MET A 72 18.21 -15.29 -7.26
N LEU A 73 16.99 -15.02 -6.80
CA LEU A 73 15.78 -15.67 -7.33
C LEU A 73 15.58 -15.39 -8.83
N VAL A 74 15.93 -14.19 -9.31
CA VAL A 74 15.87 -13.85 -10.75
C VAL A 74 16.76 -14.80 -11.55
N GLN A 75 17.97 -15.08 -11.07
CA GLN A 75 18.88 -16.02 -11.74
C GLN A 75 18.36 -17.45 -11.71
N VAL A 76 17.81 -17.89 -10.57
CA VAL A 76 17.34 -19.27 -10.38
C VAL A 76 16.03 -19.55 -11.11
N LEU A 77 15.09 -18.61 -11.10
CA LEU A 77 13.79 -18.76 -11.75
C LEU A 77 13.87 -18.57 -13.27
N GLY A 78 14.83 -17.77 -13.76
CA GLY A 78 15.11 -17.58 -15.17
C GLY A 78 13.84 -17.26 -15.98
N SER A 79 13.59 -18.03 -17.03
CA SER A 79 12.46 -17.84 -17.94
C SER A 79 11.07 -18.02 -17.30
N ARG A 80 11.00 -18.55 -16.07
CA ARG A 80 9.73 -18.68 -15.33
C ARG A 80 9.29 -17.37 -14.69
N LEU A 81 10.22 -16.45 -14.45
CA LEU A 81 9.95 -15.18 -13.81
C LEU A 81 9.33 -14.20 -14.82
N VAL A 82 8.05 -13.86 -14.61
CA VAL A 82 7.33 -12.86 -15.40
C VAL A 82 7.66 -11.44 -14.92
N LEU A 83 7.71 -11.26 -13.60
CA LEU A 83 7.96 -9.96 -12.99
C LEU A 83 8.56 -10.13 -11.59
N ALA A 84 9.65 -9.42 -11.31
CA ALA A 84 10.07 -9.10 -9.95
C ALA A 84 9.84 -7.60 -9.71
N GLU A 85 9.07 -7.26 -8.69
CA GLU A 85 8.66 -5.88 -8.43
C GLU A 85 8.85 -5.54 -6.95
N GLN A 86 9.57 -4.45 -6.68
CA GLN A 86 9.61 -3.90 -5.33
C GLN A 86 8.23 -3.32 -5.02
N ILE A 87 7.64 -3.64 -3.87
CA ILE A 87 6.35 -3.08 -3.46
C ILE A 87 6.50 -2.20 -2.23
N LEU A 88 5.53 -1.30 -2.06
CA LEU A 88 5.31 -0.49 -0.87
C LEU A 88 3.86 -0.64 -0.43
N GLY A 89 3.54 -0.21 0.78
CA GLY A 89 2.17 -0.18 1.28
C GLY A 89 1.14 0.59 0.46
N CYS A 90 1.61 1.43 -0.45
CA CYS A 90 0.83 2.37 -1.22
C CYS A 90 1.05 2.23 -2.73
N TRP A 91 1.87 1.26 -3.14
CA TRP A 91 2.28 1.07 -4.52
C TRP A 91 2.67 -0.39 -4.77
N TYR A 92 2.01 -1.01 -5.75
CA TYR A 92 2.16 -2.43 -6.10
C TYR A 92 2.77 -2.64 -7.50
N GLY A 93 3.34 -1.59 -8.08
CA GLY A 93 3.94 -1.59 -9.41
C GLY A 93 3.03 -2.16 -10.48
N ARG A 94 3.57 -3.06 -11.29
CA ARG A 94 2.85 -3.70 -12.40
C ARG A 94 2.16 -5.02 -12.03
N LEU A 95 2.21 -5.41 -10.76
CA LEU A 95 1.68 -6.71 -10.30
C LEU A 95 0.18 -6.87 -10.61
N PRO A 96 -0.70 -5.88 -10.37
CA PRO A 96 -2.12 -6.01 -10.74
C PRO A 96 -2.35 -6.25 -12.23
N GLN A 97 -1.52 -5.68 -13.11
CA GLN A 97 -1.67 -5.77 -14.56
C GLN A 97 -1.20 -7.12 -15.13
N VAL A 98 -0.29 -7.81 -14.45
CA VAL A 98 0.24 -9.12 -14.89
C VAL A 98 -0.37 -10.29 -14.14
N TYR A 99 -1.24 -10.06 -13.17
CA TYR A 99 -1.76 -11.10 -12.27
C TYR A 99 -2.51 -12.24 -13.00
N ASP A 100 -3.21 -11.93 -14.08
CA ASP A 100 -3.91 -12.93 -14.89
C ASP A 100 -2.95 -13.79 -15.74
N GLN A 101 -1.72 -13.30 -15.97
CA GLN A 101 -0.70 -13.95 -16.78
C GLN A 101 0.21 -14.88 -15.97
N ILE A 102 0.12 -14.85 -14.65
CA ILE A 102 0.93 -15.68 -13.75
C ILE A 102 0.13 -16.83 -13.16
N ASP A 103 0.85 -17.88 -12.77
CA ASP A 103 0.32 -19.04 -12.08
C ASP A 103 0.48 -18.89 -10.55
N LYS A 104 1.49 -18.13 -10.12
CA LYS A 104 1.82 -17.93 -8.70
C LYS A 104 2.55 -16.61 -8.47
N LEU A 105 2.27 -15.97 -7.33
CA LEU A 105 2.90 -14.76 -6.86
C LEU A 105 3.43 -15.00 -5.44
N ILE A 106 4.74 -14.82 -5.24
CA ILE A 106 5.35 -14.88 -3.91
C ILE A 106 5.66 -13.45 -3.45
N VAL A 107 5.13 -13.06 -2.29
CA VAL A 107 5.47 -11.82 -1.61
C VAL A 107 6.54 -12.11 -0.57
N ILE A 108 7.68 -11.44 -0.66
CA ILE A 108 8.81 -11.60 0.26
C ILE A 108 8.87 -10.39 1.19
N GLY A 109 8.63 -10.63 2.47
CA GLY A 109 8.69 -9.59 3.49
C GLY A 109 8.02 -10.00 4.80
N GLY A 110 8.37 -9.31 5.86
CA GLY A 110 7.76 -9.49 7.17
C GLY A 110 6.38 -8.84 7.28
N GLY A 111 5.51 -9.50 8.04
CA GLY A 111 4.18 -8.99 8.40
C GLY A 111 3.15 -9.00 7.25
N TRP A 112 1.91 -8.70 7.59
CA TRP A 112 0.76 -8.90 6.69
C TRP A 112 0.43 -7.72 5.79
N PHE A 113 0.87 -6.53 6.17
CA PHE A 113 0.34 -5.29 5.59
C PHE A 113 0.58 -5.18 4.06
N HIS A 114 1.80 -5.46 3.59
CA HIS A 114 2.12 -5.39 2.15
C HIS A 114 1.35 -6.41 1.32
N VAL A 115 1.29 -7.67 1.78
CA VAL A 115 0.60 -8.73 1.04
C VAL A 115 -0.90 -8.51 1.03
N LEU A 116 -1.50 -8.09 2.15
CA LEU A 116 -2.94 -7.82 2.20
C LEU A 116 -3.31 -6.63 1.32
N GLY A 117 -2.52 -5.55 1.33
CA GLY A 117 -2.73 -4.42 0.45
C GLY A 117 -2.58 -4.80 -1.04
N LEU A 118 -1.65 -5.68 -1.39
CA LEU A 118 -1.51 -6.22 -2.74
C LEU A 118 -2.75 -7.03 -3.14
N CYS A 119 -3.23 -7.93 -2.28
CA CYS A 119 -4.45 -8.69 -2.55
C CYS A 119 -5.67 -7.78 -2.75
N LEU A 120 -5.78 -6.70 -1.96
CA LEU A 120 -6.84 -5.69 -2.12
C LEU A 120 -6.73 -4.93 -3.45
N ALA A 121 -5.51 -4.59 -3.87
CA ALA A 121 -5.27 -3.89 -5.14
C ALA A 121 -5.53 -4.78 -6.36
N ILE A 122 -5.29 -6.09 -6.24
CA ILE A 122 -5.57 -7.10 -7.28
C ILE A 122 -7.05 -7.49 -7.29
N GLY A 123 -7.68 -7.55 -6.11
CA GLY A 123 -9.04 -8.10 -5.94
C GLY A 123 -9.10 -9.63 -5.92
N ASP A 124 -7.94 -10.30 -5.93
CA ASP A 124 -7.81 -11.76 -5.81
C ASP A 124 -6.52 -12.12 -5.05
N CYS A 125 -6.59 -13.20 -4.29
CA CYS A 125 -5.52 -13.77 -3.47
C CYS A 125 -5.14 -15.20 -3.87
N SER A 126 -5.88 -15.83 -4.79
CA SER A 126 -5.82 -17.27 -5.05
C SER A 126 -4.44 -17.78 -5.46
N LYS A 127 -3.62 -16.93 -6.07
CA LYS A 127 -2.27 -17.23 -6.53
C LYS A 127 -1.18 -16.67 -5.61
N ILE A 128 -1.55 -15.99 -4.52
CA ILE A 128 -0.64 -15.21 -3.70
C ILE A 128 -0.23 -16.00 -2.46
N LEU A 129 1.08 -16.12 -2.24
CA LEU A 129 1.66 -16.62 -1.01
C LEU A 129 2.59 -15.55 -0.42
N ILE A 130 2.73 -15.54 0.90
CA ILE A 130 3.75 -14.74 1.59
C ILE A 130 4.88 -15.64 2.08
N PHE A 131 6.11 -15.20 1.90
CA PHE A 131 7.30 -15.77 2.52
C PHE A 131 7.89 -14.71 3.45
N ASP A 132 7.95 -15.03 4.74
CA ASP A 132 8.55 -14.19 5.77
C ASP A 132 9.96 -14.71 6.08
N PRO A 133 11.04 -13.99 5.67
CA PRO A 133 12.42 -14.41 5.93
C PRO A 133 12.80 -14.45 7.41
N PHE A 134 11.95 -13.94 8.30
CA PHE A 134 12.15 -13.95 9.75
C PHE A 134 11.35 -15.04 10.46
N ASP A 135 10.40 -15.72 9.79
CA ASP A 135 9.65 -16.82 10.40
C ASP A 135 10.49 -18.11 10.37
N ASN A 136 10.79 -18.63 11.57
CA ASN A 136 11.53 -19.89 11.75
C ASN A 136 10.85 -21.10 11.10
N ARG A 137 9.56 -21.01 10.77
CA ARG A 137 8.83 -22.08 10.08
C ARG A 137 9.14 -22.15 8.58
N ARG A 138 9.82 -21.15 8.00
CA ARG A 138 10.51 -21.23 6.70
C ARG A 138 9.69 -21.85 5.56
N HIS A 139 8.42 -21.45 5.46
CA HIS A 139 7.52 -21.88 4.40
C HIS A 139 6.64 -20.71 3.95
N CYS A 140 6.16 -20.80 2.71
CA CYS A 140 5.22 -19.81 2.23
C CYS A 140 3.81 -20.09 2.76
N VAL A 141 3.13 -19.03 3.19
CA VAL A 141 1.82 -19.08 3.81
C VAL A 141 0.75 -18.60 2.82
N ASN A 142 -0.38 -19.30 2.78
CA ASN A 142 -1.55 -18.85 2.03
C ASN A 142 -2.19 -17.64 2.73
N VAL A 143 -2.49 -16.59 1.96
CA VAL A 143 -2.97 -15.30 2.50
C VAL A 143 -4.48 -15.09 2.32
N CYS A 144 -5.20 -16.04 1.73
CA CYS A 144 -6.57 -15.82 1.32
C CYS A 144 -7.55 -15.69 2.49
N GLU A 145 -7.32 -16.39 3.60
CA GLU A 145 -8.18 -16.26 4.77
C GLU A 145 -8.13 -14.82 5.32
N GLN A 146 -6.91 -14.32 5.55
CA GLN A 146 -6.64 -12.98 6.07
C GLN A 146 -7.13 -11.90 5.09
N CYS A 147 -6.87 -12.10 3.79
CA CYS A 147 -7.35 -11.19 2.75
C CYS A 147 -8.88 -11.11 2.71
N ARG A 148 -9.57 -12.25 2.68
CA ARG A 148 -11.04 -12.28 2.64
C ARG A 148 -11.62 -11.66 3.90
N LYS A 149 -11.07 -11.95 5.08
CA LYS A 149 -11.50 -11.34 6.34
C LYS A 149 -11.38 -9.81 6.30
N LEU A 150 -10.24 -9.29 5.82
CA LEU A 150 -10.04 -7.86 5.67
C LEU A 150 -11.01 -7.25 4.67
N LEU A 151 -11.12 -7.84 3.48
CA LEU A 151 -12.02 -7.37 2.42
C LEU A 151 -13.47 -7.34 2.89
N MET A 152 -13.95 -8.37 3.58
CA MET A 152 -15.31 -8.42 4.13
C MET A 152 -15.55 -7.33 5.17
N LYS A 153 -14.58 -7.10 6.07
CA LYS A 153 -14.67 -6.00 7.04
C LYS A 153 -14.77 -4.64 6.35
N ARG A 154 -13.97 -4.43 5.29
CA ARG A 154 -13.99 -3.18 4.53
C ARG A 154 -15.31 -3.03 3.76
N LEU A 155 -15.71 -4.04 2.98
CA LEU A 155 -16.96 -4.00 2.21
C LEU A 155 -18.18 -3.76 3.09
N TRP A 156 -18.28 -4.43 4.25
CA TRP A 156 -19.38 -4.19 5.19
C TRP A 156 -19.46 -2.72 5.63
N LEU A 157 -18.32 -2.12 5.99
CA LEU A 157 -18.21 -0.72 6.36
C LEU A 157 -18.58 0.21 5.19
N LEU A 158 -18.13 -0.09 3.97
CA LEU A 158 -18.42 0.73 2.80
C LEU A 158 -19.90 0.66 2.40
N GLU A 159 -20.51 -0.53 2.45
CA GLU A 159 -21.95 -0.70 2.20
C GLU A 159 -22.80 0.02 3.25
N GLU A 160 -22.40 -0.03 4.52
CA GLU A 160 -23.07 0.75 5.58
C GLU A 160 -23.05 2.25 5.25
N LEU A 161 -21.90 2.80 4.86
CA LEU A 161 -21.79 4.21 4.46
C LEU A 161 -22.60 4.53 3.20
N ARG A 162 -22.52 3.67 2.18
CA ARG A 162 -23.25 3.83 0.91
C ARG A 162 -24.76 3.89 1.17
N SER A 163 -25.28 3.00 2.01
CA SER A 163 -26.72 2.95 2.34
C SER A 163 -27.24 4.19 3.08
N LYS A 164 -26.39 4.86 3.87
CA LYS A 164 -26.77 6.06 4.65
C LYS A 164 -26.65 7.36 3.87
N SER A 165 -25.97 7.32 2.71
CA SER A 165 -25.54 8.47 1.91
C SER A 165 -24.63 9.44 2.70
N LEU A 166 -23.43 9.70 2.19
CA LEU A 166 -22.51 10.65 2.81
C LEU A 166 -23.08 12.07 2.76
N LYS A 167 -23.07 12.78 3.90
CA LYS A 167 -23.52 14.17 4.03
C LYS A 167 -22.36 15.11 4.31
N ARG A 168 -21.44 14.69 5.18
CA ARG A 168 -20.24 15.46 5.53
C ARG A 168 -19.03 14.57 5.75
N VAL A 169 -17.90 14.90 5.13
CA VAL A 169 -16.64 14.17 5.31
C VAL A 169 -15.48 15.10 5.66
N ALA A 170 -14.50 14.58 6.39
CA ALA A 170 -13.22 15.26 6.54
C ALA A 170 -12.24 14.75 5.48
N VAL A 171 -11.54 15.63 4.77
CA VAL A 171 -10.49 15.26 3.82
C VAL A 171 -9.13 15.58 4.42
N VAL A 172 -8.38 14.53 4.77
CA VAL A 172 -7.05 14.64 5.36
C VAL A 172 -5.99 14.71 4.25
N ILE A 173 -5.20 15.78 4.29
CA ILE A 173 -4.11 16.12 3.38
C ILE A 173 -2.78 16.01 4.13
N GLY A 174 -1.90 15.12 3.65
CA GLY A 174 -0.55 14.96 4.19
C GLY A 174 0.42 15.95 3.57
N LEU A 175 1.24 16.61 4.38
CA LEU A 175 2.29 17.54 3.93
C LEU A 175 3.69 16.91 3.87
N LYS A 176 3.87 15.68 4.34
CA LYS A 176 5.13 14.95 4.16
C LYS A 176 5.47 14.87 2.67
N THR A 177 6.74 15.07 2.34
CA THR A 177 7.26 14.94 0.98
C THR A 177 6.80 13.60 0.39
N CYS A 178 6.27 13.65 -0.84
CA CYS A 178 5.70 12.50 -1.56
C CYS A 178 4.37 11.93 -1.03
N GLN A 179 3.85 12.42 0.10
CA GLN A 179 2.47 12.16 0.57
C GLN A 179 1.50 13.29 0.22
N PHE A 180 2.02 14.49 -0.08
CA PHE A 180 1.19 15.56 -0.64
C PHE A 180 0.88 15.30 -2.11
N ARG A 181 -0.40 15.04 -2.41
CA ARG A 181 -0.87 14.64 -3.74
C ARG A 181 -1.95 15.63 -4.21
N GLN A 182 -1.53 16.81 -4.63
CA GLN A 182 -2.44 17.91 -4.98
C GLN A 182 -3.54 17.47 -5.97
N THR A 183 -3.18 16.81 -7.07
CA THR A 183 -4.16 16.33 -8.07
C THR A 183 -5.18 15.36 -7.47
N MET A 184 -4.78 14.52 -6.52
CA MET A 184 -5.69 13.60 -5.82
C MET A 184 -6.64 14.35 -4.89
N VAL A 185 -6.15 15.36 -4.17
CA VAL A 185 -6.99 16.23 -3.33
C VAL A 185 -8.01 16.96 -4.20
N GLU A 186 -7.59 17.56 -5.30
CA GLU A 186 -8.48 18.24 -6.24
C GLU A 186 -9.54 17.30 -6.82
N HIS A 187 -9.15 16.07 -7.17
CA HIS A 187 -10.08 15.06 -7.66
C HIS A 187 -11.11 14.65 -6.60
N VAL A 188 -10.69 14.42 -5.36
CA VAL A 188 -11.58 14.10 -4.23
C VAL A 188 -12.57 15.23 -3.98
N LYS A 189 -12.10 16.49 -3.93
CA LYS A 189 -12.97 17.67 -3.78
C LYS A 189 -14.03 17.73 -4.87
N LYS A 190 -13.62 17.60 -6.13
CA LYS A 190 -14.53 17.63 -7.29
C LYS A 190 -15.60 16.54 -7.21
N ILE A 191 -15.21 15.32 -6.84
CA ILE A 191 -16.16 14.21 -6.67
C ILE A 191 -17.16 14.52 -5.56
N LEU A 192 -16.71 15.01 -4.39
CA LEU A 192 -17.60 15.35 -3.27
C LEU A 192 -18.60 16.46 -3.64
N GLU A 193 -18.14 17.49 -4.37
CA GLU A 193 -18.98 18.59 -4.86
C GLU A 193 -20.07 18.09 -5.83
N LEU A 194 -19.69 17.23 -6.78
CA LEU A 194 -20.63 16.63 -7.74
C LEU A 194 -21.74 15.81 -7.06
N HIS A 195 -21.42 15.17 -5.93
CA HIS A 195 -22.36 14.37 -5.14
C HIS A 195 -23.04 15.17 -4.02
N ARG A 196 -22.83 16.50 -3.96
CA ARG A 196 -23.38 17.41 -2.94
C ARG A 196 -23.04 16.98 -1.51
N VAL A 197 -21.86 16.40 -1.32
CA VAL A 197 -21.31 16.03 0.00
C VAL A 197 -20.50 17.20 0.53
N ASN A 198 -20.83 17.69 1.71
CA ASN A 198 -20.06 18.75 2.35
C ASN A 198 -18.70 18.20 2.80
N TYR A 199 -17.65 19.02 2.78
CA TYR A 199 -16.35 18.58 3.23
C TYR A 199 -15.53 19.68 3.88
N ASP A 200 -14.72 19.26 4.85
CA ASP A 200 -13.74 20.10 5.52
C ASP A 200 -12.32 19.59 5.23
N LEU A 201 -11.38 20.50 4.97
CA LEU A 201 -9.99 20.14 4.67
C LEU A 201 -9.14 20.16 5.93
N TYR A 202 -8.41 19.08 6.18
CA TYR A 202 -7.49 18.94 7.31
C TYR A 202 -6.08 18.71 6.81
N VAL A 203 -5.20 19.67 7.07
CA VAL A 203 -3.83 19.65 6.58
C VAL A 203 -2.89 19.32 7.72
N ASN A 204 -2.04 18.31 7.55
CA ASN A 204 -1.13 17.87 8.60
C ASN A 204 0.15 17.24 8.04
N ILE A 205 1.26 17.39 8.75
CA ILE A 205 2.53 16.71 8.41
C ILE A 205 2.48 15.26 8.90
N GLU A 206 1.94 15.03 10.10
CA GLU A 206 1.88 13.70 10.73
C GLU A 206 0.54 13.47 11.39
N MET A 207 -0.19 12.47 10.92
CA MET A 207 -1.43 12.04 11.55
C MET A 207 -1.15 11.18 12.78
N SER A 208 -1.90 11.44 13.84
CA SER A 208 -1.94 10.62 15.05
C SER A 208 -3.39 10.45 15.48
N ARG A 209 -3.66 9.46 16.37
CA ARG A 209 -4.99 9.24 16.94
C ARG A 209 -5.49 10.46 17.70
N GLU A 210 -4.61 11.14 18.44
CA GLU A 210 -4.94 12.37 19.16
C GLU A 210 -5.37 13.47 18.19
N LYS A 211 -4.62 13.69 17.10
CA LYS A 211 -4.98 14.69 16.09
C LYS A 211 -6.30 14.34 15.40
N LEU A 212 -6.57 13.06 15.13
CA LEU A 212 -7.88 12.61 14.62
C LEU A 212 -9.01 12.96 15.58
N LEU A 213 -8.84 12.77 16.89
CA LEU A 213 -9.85 13.12 17.90
C LEU A 213 -10.07 14.63 18.01
N ASN A 214 -9.00 15.43 17.87
CA ASN A 214 -9.08 16.90 17.90
C ASN A 214 -9.78 17.49 16.66
N MET A 215 -10.03 16.70 15.62
CA MET A 215 -10.84 17.12 14.46
C MET A 215 -12.34 17.15 14.75
N GLU A 216 -12.75 16.77 15.96
CA GLU A 216 -14.15 16.52 16.35
C GLU A 216 -14.82 15.52 15.40
N PRO A 217 -14.23 14.32 15.24
CA PRO A 217 -14.47 13.53 14.06
C PRO A 217 -15.91 12.98 13.99
N TRP A 218 -16.63 12.94 15.12
CA TRP A 218 -18.06 12.60 15.22
C TRP A 218 -19.01 13.47 14.39
N LYS A 219 -18.59 14.65 13.90
CA LYS A 219 -19.41 15.46 12.97
C LYS A 219 -19.33 15.04 11.50
N TYR A 220 -18.49 14.04 11.20
CA TYR A 220 -18.28 13.48 9.87
C TYR A 220 -18.82 12.06 9.78
N ASP A 221 -19.37 11.72 8.61
CA ASP A 221 -19.76 10.35 8.30
C ASP A 221 -18.54 9.47 8.03
N ALA A 222 -17.49 10.06 7.45
CA ALA A 222 -16.23 9.39 7.14
C ALA A 222 -15.06 10.39 7.05
N ILE A 223 -13.84 9.88 7.16
CA ILE A 223 -12.60 10.63 6.99
C ILE A 223 -11.86 10.09 5.76
N VAL A 224 -11.69 10.89 4.72
CA VAL A 224 -10.99 10.50 3.50
C VAL A 224 -9.51 10.87 3.62
N VAL A 225 -8.64 9.88 3.58
CA VAL A 225 -7.19 10.09 3.70
C VAL A 225 -6.55 10.13 2.31
N THR A 226 -6.02 11.29 1.92
CA THR A 226 -5.33 11.48 0.63
C THR A 226 -3.80 11.32 0.72
N SER A 227 -3.28 10.95 1.90
CA SER A 227 -1.85 10.82 2.20
C SER A 227 -1.36 9.36 2.16
N CYS A 228 -1.03 8.76 3.30
CA CYS A 228 -0.61 7.36 3.40
C CYS A 228 -1.85 6.45 3.53
N PRO A 229 -2.06 5.48 2.62
CA PRO A 229 -3.25 4.62 2.68
C PRO A 229 -3.23 3.63 3.85
N ARG A 230 -2.07 3.45 4.51
CA ARG A 230 -1.94 2.67 5.75
C ARG A 230 -2.87 3.15 6.85
N LEU A 231 -3.09 4.46 6.92
CA LEU A 231 -3.91 5.06 7.96
C LEU A 231 -5.33 4.49 7.95
N ALA A 232 -5.90 4.24 6.76
CA ALA A 232 -7.27 3.76 6.62
C ALA A 232 -7.43 2.25 6.85
N ILE A 233 -6.38 1.46 6.62
CA ILE A 233 -6.45 -0.01 6.62
C ILE A 233 -5.79 -0.63 7.85
N ASP A 234 -4.61 -0.12 8.23
CA ASP A 234 -3.72 -0.70 9.22
C ASP A 234 -3.79 0.10 10.52
N ASP A 235 -3.31 1.36 10.51
CA ASP A 235 -3.05 2.13 11.74
C ASP A 235 -4.33 2.52 12.49
N TYR A 236 -5.39 2.88 11.75
CA TYR A 236 -6.65 3.41 12.30
C TYR A 236 -7.90 2.78 11.65
N GLY A 237 -7.78 1.55 11.14
CA GLY A 237 -8.87 0.85 10.45
C GLY A 237 -10.05 0.45 11.33
N ASP A 238 -9.98 0.69 12.64
CA ASP A 238 -11.00 0.45 13.66
C ASP A 238 -11.58 1.76 14.26
N VAL A 239 -11.01 2.92 13.92
CA VAL A 239 -11.45 4.22 14.42
C VAL A 239 -12.81 4.59 13.82
N LYS A 240 -13.65 5.25 14.64
CA LYS A 240 -14.93 5.83 14.23
C LYS A 240 -14.86 7.36 14.28
N PRO A 241 -15.42 8.08 13.29
CA PRO A 241 -15.94 7.59 12.01
C PRO A 241 -14.86 6.91 11.15
N PRO A 242 -15.27 6.04 10.21
CA PRO A 242 -14.33 5.24 9.44
C PRO A 242 -13.41 6.09 8.57
N LEU A 243 -12.14 5.67 8.49
CA LEU A 243 -11.19 6.22 7.54
C LEU A 243 -11.30 5.48 6.21
N LEU A 244 -11.35 6.25 5.12
CA LEU A 244 -11.45 5.78 3.75
C LEU A 244 -10.22 6.19 2.95
N THR A 245 -9.78 5.30 2.07
CA THR A 245 -8.91 5.68 0.96
C THR A 245 -9.71 6.35 -0.17
N PRO A 246 -9.07 7.06 -1.12
CA PRO A 246 -9.77 7.63 -2.28
C PRO A 246 -10.46 6.57 -3.15
N GLY A 247 -9.88 5.38 -3.28
CA GLY A 247 -10.50 4.25 -3.98
C GLY A 247 -11.81 3.80 -3.31
N GLU A 248 -11.82 3.76 -1.98
CA GLU A 248 -13.02 3.41 -1.21
C GLU A 248 -14.08 4.51 -1.21
N LEU A 249 -13.68 5.79 -1.26
CA LEU A 249 -14.64 6.88 -1.45
C LEU A 249 -15.39 6.73 -2.79
N LYS A 250 -14.68 6.39 -3.87
CA LYS A 250 -15.33 6.12 -5.18
C LYS A 250 -16.35 4.99 -5.07
N TYR A 251 -16.03 3.93 -4.34
CA TYR A 251 -16.97 2.85 -4.07
C TYR A 251 -18.20 3.37 -3.31
N VAL A 252 -18.01 4.06 -2.18
CA VAL A 252 -19.14 4.56 -1.36
C VAL A 252 -20.06 5.49 -2.16
N LEU A 253 -19.52 6.29 -3.07
CA LEU A 253 -20.29 7.20 -3.92
C LEU A 253 -20.90 6.55 -5.17
N GLY A 254 -20.73 5.25 -5.38
CA GLY A 254 -21.30 4.54 -6.54
C GLY A 254 -20.58 4.79 -7.87
N LEU A 255 -19.35 5.30 -7.83
CA LEU A 255 -18.54 5.52 -9.04
C LEU A 255 -17.89 4.23 -9.56
N VAL A 256 -17.76 3.23 -8.70
CA VAL A 256 -17.26 1.89 -9.02
C VAL A 256 -18.06 0.86 -8.21
N GLU A 257 -18.26 -0.33 -8.79
CA GLU A 257 -18.94 -1.45 -8.12
C GLU A 257 -17.99 -2.50 -7.54
N ARG A 258 -16.70 -2.38 -7.82
CA ARG A 258 -15.67 -3.25 -7.25
C ARG A 258 -14.86 -2.48 -6.22
N TYR A 259 -14.42 -3.16 -5.18
CA TYR A 259 -13.49 -2.60 -4.20
C TYR A 259 -12.21 -2.12 -4.91
N VAL A 260 -11.76 -0.90 -4.60
CA VAL A 260 -10.55 -0.30 -5.19
C VAL A 260 -9.62 0.15 -4.07
N PHE A 261 -8.36 -0.26 -4.15
CA PHE A 261 -7.33 0.15 -3.22
C PHE A 261 -5.99 0.41 -3.91
N PRO A 262 -5.24 1.48 -3.55
CA PRO A 262 -5.62 2.54 -2.60
C PRO A 262 -6.33 3.73 -3.25
N TRP A 263 -6.23 3.92 -4.57
CA TRP A 263 -6.49 5.21 -5.24
C TRP A 263 -7.71 5.21 -6.16
#